data_AF-A0A1V8ZYP4-F1
#
_entry.id   AF-A0A1V8ZYP4-F1
#
_cell.length_a   1.000
_cell.length_b   1.000
_cell.length_c   1.000
_cell.angle_alpha   90.00
_cell.angle_beta   90.00
_cell.angle_gamma   90.00
#
_symmetry.space_group_name_H-M   'P 1'
#
loop_
_entity.id
_entity.type
_entity.pdbx_description
1 polymer ?
#
loop_
_entity_poly.entity_id
_entity_poly.type
_entity_poly.pdbx_seq_one_letter_code
_entity_poly.pdbx_strand_id
1 'polypeptide(L)' 'MIRHVVVYEGKRALLDRQTLAVLTGRSVHTIRARCPVERHHDGKALYDMDRCKAILDAIPTRTRADSAA' A
#
# COMPACT_ATOMS: atom_id res chain seq x y z
N MET A 1 -10.52 -3.84 -16.82
CA MET A 1 -10.75 -4.79 -15.71
C MET A 1 -9.49 -4.82 -14.85
N ILE A 2 -9.52 -4.25 -13.64
CA ILE A 2 -8.36 -4.29 -12.73
C ILE A 2 -8.38 -5.64 -12.03
N ARG A 3 -7.34 -6.45 -12.24
CA ARG A 3 -7.19 -7.74 -11.57
C ARG A 3 -6.38 -7.55 -10.29
N HIS A 4 -7.11 -7.47 -9.17
CA HIS A 4 -6.56 -7.51 -7.82
C HIS A 4 -5.91 -8.88 -7.55
N VAL A 5 -4.75 -8.87 -6.90
CA VAL A 5 -4.01 -10.09 -6.52
C VAL A 5 -3.77 -10.05 -5.02
N VAL A 6 -4.22 -11.11 -4.36
CA VAL A 6 -4.02 -11.38 -2.94
C VAL A 6 -3.39 -12.76 -2.84
N VAL A 7 -2.21 -12.84 -2.22
CA VAL A 7 -1.53 -14.10 -1.95
C VAL A 7 -1.35 -14.21 -0.45
N TYR A 8 -1.83 -15.30 0.15
CA TYR A 8 -1.62 -15.59 1.56
C TYR A 8 -0.40 -16.49 1.70
N GLU A 9 0.63 -16.03 2.41
CA GLU A 9 1.82 -16.82 2.72
C GLU A 9 1.95 -16.96 4.24
N GLY A 10 1.53 -18.12 4.75
CA GLY A 10 1.39 -18.35 6.18
C GLY A 10 0.37 -17.38 6.79
N LYS A 11 0.86 -16.43 7.60
CA LYS A 11 0.04 -15.38 8.24
C LYS A 11 0.13 -14.01 7.55
N ARG A 12 0.85 -13.91 6.43
CA ARG A 12 1.07 -12.64 5.73
C ARG A 12 0.15 -12.53 4.53
N ALA A 13 -0.55 -11.40 4.41
CA ALA A 13 -1.33 -11.04 3.24
C ALA A 13 -0.45 -10.20 2.29
N LEU A 14 -0.05 -10.79 1.17
CA LEU A 14 0.69 -10.13 0.11
C LEU A 14 -0.28 -9.60 -0.95
N LEU A 15 -0.29 -8.29 -1.14
CA LEU A 15 -1.26 -7.58 -1.94
C LEU A 15 -0.60 -6.83 -3.08
N ASP A 16 -1.26 -6.72 -4.23
CA ASP A 16 -0.83 -5.77 -5.24
C ASP A 16 -1.07 -4.32 -4.79
N ARG A 17 -0.32 -3.39 -5.40
CA ARG A 17 -0.37 -1.95 -5.07
C ARG A 17 -1.76 -1.30 -5.20
N GLN A 18 -2.62 -1.78 -6.11
CA GLN A 18 -3.96 -1.21 -6.26
C GLN A 18 -4.88 -1.67 -5.14
N THR A 19 -4.82 -2.96 -4.78
CA THR A 19 -5.53 -3.48 -3.60
C THR A 19 -5.10 -2.75 -2.34
N LEU A 20 -3.80 -2.55 -2.15
CA LEU A 20 -3.28 -1.83 -1.00
C LEU A 20 -3.75 -0.37 -0.97
N ALA A 21 -3.79 0.31 -2.12
CA ALA A 21 -4.30 1.69 -2.22
C ALA A 21 -5.76 1.81 -1.77
N VAL A 22 -6.62 0.86 -2.16
CA VAL A 22 -8.03 0.82 -1.75
C VAL A 22 -8.14 0.60 -0.23
N LEU A 23 -7.36 -0.33 0.33
CA LEU A 23 -7.45 -0.67 1.75
C LEU A 23 -6.88 0.42 2.67
N THR A 24 -5.79 1.08 2.26
CA THR A 24 -5.12 2.07 3.11
C THR A 24 -5.58 3.50 2.83
N GLY A 25 -6.37 3.72 1.78
CA GLY A 25 -6.75 5.07 1.31
C GLY A 25 -5.56 5.92 0.85
N ARG A 26 -4.41 5.28 0.53
CA ARG A 26 -3.18 5.98 0.12
C ARG A 26 -2.98 5.85 -1.38
N SER A 27 -2.35 6.85 -1.98
CA SER A 27 -2.07 6.80 -3.42
C SER A 27 -1.08 5.68 -3.76
N VAL A 28 -1.24 5.09 -4.95
CA VAL A 28 -0.30 4.09 -5.49
C VAL A 28 1.12 4.64 -5.57
N HIS A 29 1.27 5.94 -5.85
CA HIS A 29 2.56 6.61 -5.87
C HIS A 29 3.21 6.60 -4.47
N THR A 30 2.46 6.95 -3.43
CA THR A 30 2.94 6.91 -2.04
C THR A 30 3.35 5.51 -1.64
N ILE A 31 2.52 4.51 -1.96
CA ILE A 31 2.83 3.09 -1.71
C ILE A 31 4.15 2.71 -2.38
N ARG A 32 4.30 2.98 -3.68
CA ARG A 32 5.52 2.64 -4.42
C ARG A 32 6.77 3.33 -3.86
N ALA A 33 6.63 4.54 -3.34
CA ALA A 33 7.75 5.32 -2.82
C ALA A 33 8.17 4.93 -1.39
N ARG A 34 7.26 4.33 -0.60
CA ARG A 34 7.43 4.17 0.85
C ARG A 34 7.42 2.73 1.31
N CYS A 35 6.67 1.88 0.62
CA CYS A 35 6.50 0.48 0.98
C CYS A 35 7.53 -0.40 0.28
N PRO A 36 8.18 -1.33 1.00
CA PRO A 36 9.06 -2.31 0.38
C PRO A 36 8.25 -3.34 -0.42
N VAL A 37 8.80 -3.75 -1.57
CA VAL A 37 8.27 -4.89 -2.33
C VAL A 37 8.79 -6.17 -1.70
N GLU A 38 7.89 -7.09 -1.37
CA GLU A 38 8.26 -8.37 -0.74
C GLU A 38 8.49 -9.46 -1.79
N ARG A 39 7.67 -9.47 -2.86
CA ARG A 39 7.77 -10.48 -3.91
C ARG A 39 7.26 -9.95 -5.25
N HIS A 40 7.68 -10.61 -6.33
CA HIS A 40 7.03 -10.50 -7.64
C HIS A 40 6.26 -11.78 -7.96
N HIS A 41 5.00 -11.65 -8.36
CA HIS A 41 4.15 -12.76 -8.80
C HIS A 41 3.53 -12.40 -10.14
N ASP A 42 3.77 -13.20 -11.18
CA ASP A 42 3.35 -12.93 -12.57
C ASP A 42 3.67 -11.51 -13.05
N GLY A 43 4.89 -11.03 -12.76
CA GLY A 43 5.34 -9.69 -13.11
C GLY A 43 4.71 -8.55 -12.29
N LYS A 44 3.90 -8.86 -11.28
CA LYS A 44 3.34 -7.86 -10.35
C LYS A 44 4.11 -7.85 -9.04
N ALA A 45 4.50 -6.66 -8.60
CA ALA A 45 5.02 -6.42 -7.26
C ALA A 45 3.92 -6.61 -6.21
N LEU A 46 4.20 -7.45 -5.22
CA LEU A 46 3.37 -7.70 -4.05
C LEU A 46 3.99 -7.11 -2.79
N TYR A 47 3.13 -6.62 -1.93
CA TYR A 47 3.46 -5.86 -0.73
C TYR A 47 2.80 -6.52 0.48
N ASP A 48 3.51 -6.64 1.59
CA ASP A 48 2.91 -7.12 2.85
C ASP A 48 1.97 -6.06 3.42
N MET A 49 0.71 -6.43 3.63
CA MET A 49 -0.34 -5.53 4.07
C MET A 49 -0.01 -4.86 5.41
N ASP A 50 0.34 -5.64 6.43
CA ASP A 50 0.51 -5.15 7.80
C ASP A 50 1.74 -4.25 7.91
N ARG A 51 2.85 -4.66 7.29
CA ARG A 51 4.08 -3.87 7.24
C ARG A 51 3.86 -2.55 6.51
N CYS A 52 3.18 -2.58 5.37
CA CYS A 52 2.91 -1.37 4.60
C CYS A 52 1.94 -0.46 5.33
N LYS A 53 0.91 -1.00 5.97
CA LYS A 53 -0.02 -0.23 6.78
C LYS A 53 0.70 0.52 7.90
N ALA A 54 1.59 -0.16 8.64
CA ALA A 54 2.38 0.47 9.70
C ALA A 54 3.27 1.62 9.17
N ILE A 55 3.93 1.43 8.03
CA ILE A 55 4.74 2.48 7.39
C ILE A 55 3.88 3.67 6.96
N LEU A 56 2.73 3.40 6.34
CA LEU A 56 1.86 4.44 5.79
C LEU A 56 1.14 5.22 6.90
N ASP A 57 0.74 4.55 7.97
CA ASP A 57 0.11 5.20 9.14
C ASP A 57 1.09 6.14 9.87
N ALA A 58 2.40 5.85 9.81
CA ALA A 58 3.44 6.75 10.31
C ALA A 58 3.69 7.98 9.42
N ILE A 59 3.14 8.02 8.19
CA ILE A 59 3.31 9.15 7.28
C ILE A 59 2.09 10.08 7.42
N PRO A 60 2.29 11.33 7.88
CA PRO A 60 1.22 12.31 7.95
C PRO A 60 0.61 12.46 6.55
N THR A 61 -0.69 12.23 6.42
CA THR A 61 -1.41 12.79 5.29
C THR A 61 -1.28 14.30 5.43
N ARG A 62 -0.79 15.01 4.41
CA ARG A 62 -0.96 16.47 4.37
C ARG A 62 -2.46 16.73 4.39
N THR A 63 -3.03 16.91 5.57
CA THR A 63 -4.20 17.76 5.75
C THR A 63 -3.71 19.09 5.22
N ARG A 64 -4.25 19.50 4.08
CA ARG A 64 -4.08 20.86 3.56
C ARG A 64 -4.43 21.74 4.76
N ALA A 65 -3.42 22.32 5.39
CA ALA A 65 -3.66 23.26 6.46
C ALA A 65 -4.54 24.32 5.83
N ASP A 66 -5.79 24.39 6.29
CA ASP A 66 -6.59 25.59 6.12
C ASP A 66 -5.74 26.71 6.67
N SER A 67 -5.13 27.48 5.77
CA SER A 67 -4.60 28.80 6.08
C SER A 67 -5.81 29.68 6.38
N ALA A 68 -6.32 29.56 7.60
CA ALA A 68 -7.27 30.46 8.21
C ALA A 68 -6.67 30.90 9.55
N ALA A 69 -5.83 31.93 9.47
CA ALA A 69 -5.51 32.86 10.56
C ALA A 69 -4.95 34.15 9.93
#